data_AF-A0A7X5SBA9-F1
#
_entry.id   AF-A0A7X5SBA9-F1
#
_cell.length_a   1.000
_cell.length_b   1.000
_cell.length_c   1.000
_cell.angle_alpha   90.00
_cell.angle_beta   90.00
_cell.angle_gamma   90.00
#
_symmetry.space_group_name_H-M   'P 1'
#
loop_
_entity.id
_entity.type
_entity.pdbx_description
1 polymer ?
#
loop_
_entity_poly.entity_id
_entity_poly.type
_entity_poly.pdbx_seq_one_letter_code
_entity_poly.pdbx_strand_id
1 'polypeptide(L)'
;MSEAGVGANAPETVERDVMEYDVVTVGAGPAGLAFAIRLKQLDPAISVCVIEKSSTIGAHILSGAVIEPGPLDALLPGWRDNPPPICVAATDDEFWFLGKDSARKFPVVPPGMRNHGNFIVSLGAMCAWLAPQAEALGVEIYPGFAAAETLHDD
;
A
#
# COMPACT_ATOMS: atom_id res chain seq x y z
N MET A 1 24.45 -50.80 -29.42
CA MET A 1 23.60 -50.20 -28.36
C MET A 1 24.48 -49.19 -27.65
N SER A 2 24.43 -47.93 -28.09
CA SER A 2 25.17 -46.81 -27.51
C SER A 2 24.23 -46.06 -26.58
N GLU A 3 24.63 -45.93 -25.33
CA GLU A 3 23.95 -45.12 -24.32
C GLU A 3 23.95 -43.65 -24.75
N ALA A 4 22.76 -43.08 -24.92
CA ALA A 4 22.56 -41.66 -25.11
C ALA A 4 22.70 -40.99 -23.74
N GLY A 5 23.78 -40.22 -23.56
CA GLY A 5 23.97 -39.36 -22.41
C GLY A 5 22.87 -38.30 -22.36
N VAL A 6 22.15 -38.27 -21.24
CA VAL A 6 21.26 -37.18 -20.85
C VAL A 6 22.14 -35.96 -20.57
N GLY A 7 22.20 -35.04 -21.54
CA GLY A 7 22.81 -33.73 -21.33
C GLY A 7 22.05 -32.99 -20.25
N ALA A 8 22.74 -32.68 -19.15
CA ALA A 8 22.24 -31.77 -18.12
C ALA A 8 21.94 -30.41 -18.75
N ASN A 9 20.68 -30.00 -18.71
CA ASN A 9 20.26 -28.68 -19.17
C ASN A 9 20.80 -27.66 -18.15
N ALA A 10 21.88 -26.97 -18.50
CA ALA A 10 22.30 -25.78 -17.77
C ALA A 10 21.14 -24.77 -17.85
N PRO A 11 20.81 -24.03 -16.77
CA PRO A 11 19.79 -23.00 -16.88
C PRO A 11 20.23 -22.00 -17.96
N GLU A 12 19.43 -21.85 -19.01
CA GLU A 12 19.60 -20.74 -19.95
C GLU A 12 19.66 -19.46 -19.12
N THR A 13 20.72 -18.68 -19.30
CA THR A 13 20.83 -17.35 -18.73
C THR A 13 19.78 -16.48 -19.41
N VAL A 14 18.61 -16.37 -18.79
CA VAL A 14 17.54 -15.47 -19.24
C VAL A 14 18.06 -14.04 -19.09
N GLU A 15 18.31 -13.39 -20.22
CA GLU A 15 18.63 -11.96 -20.26
C GLU A 15 17.36 -11.20 -19.84
N ARG A 16 17.48 -10.33 -18.82
CA ARG A 16 16.36 -9.56 -18.25
C ARG A 16 16.58 -8.09 -18.55
N ASP A 17 15.52 -7.39 -18.96
CA ASP A 17 15.56 -5.93 -19.11
C ASP A 17 15.82 -5.26 -17.75
N VAL A 18 16.69 -4.24 -17.77
CA VAL A 18 17.10 -3.48 -16.58
C VAL A 18 16.65 -2.03 -16.74
N MET A 19 16.06 -1.49 -15.68
CA MET A 19 15.71 -0.08 -15.56
C MET A 19 16.37 0.49 -14.30
N GLU A 20 17.02 1.63 -14.43
CA GLU A 20 17.71 2.29 -13.32
C GLU A 20 16.80 3.32 -12.63
N TYR A 21 16.78 3.29 -11.31
CA TYR A 21 16.08 4.24 -10.45
C TYR A 21 16.94 4.52 -9.22
N ASP A 22 16.84 5.73 -8.65
CA ASP A 22 17.48 6.07 -7.39
C ASP A 22 16.83 5.31 -6.22
N VAL A 23 15.50 5.12 -6.28
CA VAL A 23 14.74 4.41 -5.26
C VAL A 23 13.68 3.50 -5.89
N VAL A 24 13.69 2.23 -5.48
CA VAL A 24 12.62 1.26 -5.78
C VAL A 24 11.84 0.97 -4.49
N THR A 25 10.55 1.22 -4.52
CA THR A 25 9.60 0.92 -3.44
C THR A 25 8.84 -0.35 -3.78
N VAL A 26 8.89 -1.34 -2.89
CA VAL A 26 8.15 -2.60 -3.07
C VAL A 26 6.83 -2.54 -2.32
N GLY A 27 5.73 -2.49 -3.07
CA GLY A 27 4.35 -2.48 -2.59
C GLY A 27 3.69 -1.11 -2.63
N ALA A 28 2.56 -1.00 -3.32
CA ALA A 28 1.74 0.22 -3.40
C ALA A 28 0.63 0.24 -2.34
N GLY A 29 0.97 -0.15 -1.11
CA GLY A 29 0.12 0.06 0.06
C GLY A 29 0.18 1.50 0.57
N PRO A 30 -0.52 1.83 1.67
CA PRO A 30 -0.54 3.19 2.21
C PRO A 30 0.86 3.68 2.58
N ALA A 31 1.71 2.80 3.13
CA ALA A 31 3.08 3.13 3.49
C ALA A 31 3.97 3.40 2.26
N GLY A 32 3.92 2.52 1.25
CA GLY A 32 4.75 2.65 0.04
C GLY A 32 4.37 3.88 -0.78
N LEU A 33 3.08 4.13 -0.95
CA LEU A 33 2.59 5.34 -1.63
C LEU A 33 2.95 6.60 -0.84
N ALA A 34 2.76 6.61 0.48
CA ALA A 34 3.14 7.77 1.31
C ALA A 34 4.64 8.04 1.27
N PHE A 35 5.47 6.99 1.30
CA PHE A 35 6.91 7.10 1.18
C PHE A 35 7.32 7.70 -0.17
N ALA A 36 6.80 7.17 -1.29
CA ALA A 36 7.12 7.66 -2.62
C ALA A 36 6.68 9.11 -2.84
N ILE A 37 5.47 9.47 -2.39
CA ILE A 37 4.98 10.86 -2.37
C ILE A 37 5.95 11.75 -1.60
N ARG A 38 6.32 11.33 -0.38
CA ARG A 38 7.17 12.16 0.48
C ARG A 38 8.57 12.34 -0.11
N LEU A 39 9.14 11.31 -0.75
CA LEU A 39 10.42 11.43 -1.45
C LEU A 39 10.35 12.49 -2.55
N LYS A 40 9.35 12.42 -3.44
CA LYS A 40 9.19 13.41 -4.52
C LYS A 40 8.92 14.82 -4.02
N GLN A 41 8.26 14.98 -2.88
CA GLN A 41 8.09 16.29 -2.25
C GLN A 41 9.40 16.87 -1.69
N LEU A 42 10.32 16.01 -1.22
CA LEU A 42 11.62 16.42 -0.68
C LEU A 42 12.64 16.69 -1.79
N ASP A 43 12.63 15.88 -2.83
CA ASP A 43 13.47 16.01 -4.01
C ASP A 43 12.65 15.66 -5.27
N PRO A 44 12.21 16.65 -6.05
CA PRO A 44 11.47 16.38 -7.28
C PRO A 44 12.27 15.65 -8.37
N ALA A 45 13.61 15.73 -8.32
CA ALA A 45 14.50 15.15 -9.33
C ALA A 45 14.81 13.67 -9.07
N ILE A 46 14.65 13.17 -7.85
CA ILE A 46 14.89 11.76 -7.51
C ILE A 46 13.97 10.85 -8.32
N SER A 47 14.52 9.85 -8.98
CA SER A 47 13.74 8.86 -9.73
C SER A 47 13.21 7.79 -8.75
N VAL A 48 11.88 7.64 -8.71
CA VAL A 48 11.19 6.75 -7.76
C VAL A 48 10.27 5.82 -8.52
N CYS A 49 10.51 4.52 -8.39
CA CYS A 49 9.66 3.46 -8.90
C CYS A 49 8.90 2.80 -7.74
N VAL A 50 7.60 2.54 -7.92
CA VAL A 50 6.79 1.72 -7.02
C VAL A 50 6.30 0.51 -7.79
N ILE A 51 6.69 -0.70 -7.37
CA ILE A 51 6.18 -1.94 -7.95
C ILE A 51 5.13 -2.55 -7.03
N GLU A 52 4.04 -3.05 -7.61
CA GLU A 52 2.93 -3.64 -6.89
C GLU A 52 2.52 -4.96 -7.51
N LYS A 53 2.34 -6.00 -6.68
CA LYS A 53 1.99 -7.35 -7.14
C LYS A 53 0.57 -7.41 -7.73
N SER A 54 -0.39 -6.68 -7.15
CA SER A 54 -1.76 -6.66 -7.64
C SER A 54 -1.84 -6.06 -9.04
N SER A 55 -2.77 -6.56 -9.86
CA SER A 55 -3.01 -6.06 -11.21
C SER A 55 -3.56 -4.62 -11.25
N THR A 56 -4.09 -4.14 -10.12
CA THR A 56 -4.56 -2.77 -9.91
C THR A 56 -4.29 -2.36 -8.46
N ILE A 57 -3.95 -1.09 -8.24
CA ILE A 57 -3.65 -0.59 -6.90
C ILE A 57 -4.86 -0.76 -5.98
N GLY A 58 -4.62 -1.30 -4.78
CA GLY A 58 -5.67 -1.55 -3.78
C GLY A 58 -6.32 -2.93 -3.87
N ALA A 59 -6.15 -3.70 -4.94
CA ALA A 59 -6.84 -4.99 -5.09
C ALA A 59 -6.35 -6.08 -4.11
N HIS A 60 -5.13 -5.97 -3.59
CA HIS A 60 -4.61 -6.85 -2.53
C HIS A 60 -4.64 -6.20 -1.14
N ILE A 61 -5.29 -5.04 -0.97
CA ILE A 61 -5.41 -4.37 0.32
C ILE A 61 -6.69 -4.82 1.01
N LEU A 62 -6.55 -5.40 2.21
CA LEU A 62 -7.66 -5.83 3.04
C LEU A 62 -7.58 -5.15 4.41
N SER A 63 -8.60 -4.37 4.76
CA SER A 63 -8.74 -3.74 6.08
C SER A 63 -10.18 -3.30 6.32
N GLY A 64 -10.62 -3.33 7.59
CA GLY A 64 -11.85 -2.64 8.04
C GLY A 64 -11.66 -1.16 8.39
N ALA A 65 -10.44 -0.66 8.18
CA ALA A 65 -9.90 0.67 8.43
C ALA A 65 -10.81 1.76 9.02
N VAL A 66 -10.47 2.15 10.25
CA VAL A 66 -10.71 3.48 10.79
C VAL A 66 -9.34 4.17 10.91
N ILE A 67 -9.16 5.30 10.24
CA ILE A 67 -7.87 5.99 10.17
C ILE A 67 -7.90 7.30 10.93
N GLU A 68 -6.83 7.59 11.66
CA GLU A 68 -6.58 8.96 12.11
C GLU A 68 -6.12 9.82 10.91
N PRO A 69 -6.61 11.07 10.78
CA PRO A 69 -6.29 11.88 9.61
C PRO A 69 -4.91 12.54 9.68
N GLY A 70 -4.28 12.64 10.86
CA GLY A 70 -3.05 13.40 11.07
C GLY A 70 -1.91 13.09 10.08
N PRO A 71 -1.58 11.82 9.83
CA PRO A 71 -0.58 11.46 8.83
C PRO A 71 -0.93 11.92 7.41
N LEU A 72 -2.20 11.85 7.02
CA LEU A 72 -2.67 12.29 5.71
C LEU A 72 -2.71 13.83 5.61
N ASP A 73 -3.03 14.51 6.72
CA ASP A 73 -3.00 15.97 6.83
C ASP A 73 -1.58 16.52 6.59
N ALA A 74 -0.59 15.83 7.14
CA ALA A 74 0.82 16.19 6.97
C ALA A 74 1.33 15.89 5.56
N LEU A 75 0.94 14.74 4.98
CA LEU A 75 1.42 14.30 3.67
C LEU A 75 0.78 15.10 2.52
N LEU A 76 -0.53 15.34 2.59
CA LEU A 76 -1.34 15.92 1.51
C LEU A 76 -2.29 16.99 2.07
N PRO A 77 -1.77 18.20 2.37
CA PRO A 77 -2.60 19.31 2.82
C PRO A 77 -3.73 19.58 1.80
N GLY A 78 -4.97 19.62 2.28
CA GLY A 78 -6.15 19.85 1.43
C GLY A 78 -6.83 18.60 0.87
N TRP A 79 -6.39 17.38 1.23
CA TRP A 79 -7.03 16.14 0.78
C TRP A 79 -8.55 16.08 1.04
N ARG A 80 -9.05 16.82 2.03
CA ARG A 80 -10.48 16.89 2.37
C ARG A 80 -11.33 17.57 1.30
N ASP A 81 -10.75 18.37 0.41
CA ASP A 81 -11.47 19.01 -0.70
C ASP A 81 -11.81 17.99 -1.81
N ASN A 82 -11.06 16.90 -1.88
CA ASN A 82 -11.28 15.77 -2.79
C ASN A 82 -10.93 14.46 -2.08
N PRO A 83 -11.72 14.02 -1.09
CA PRO A 83 -11.35 12.89 -0.24
C PRO A 83 -11.38 11.56 -1.01
N PRO A 84 -10.70 10.51 -0.49
CA PRO A 84 -10.77 9.18 -1.09
C PRO A 84 -12.21 8.65 -1.11
N PRO A 85 -12.55 7.76 -2.07
CA PRO A 85 -13.85 7.10 -2.10
C PRO A 85 -14.10 6.34 -0.79
N ILE A 86 -15.29 6.51 -0.22
CA ILE A 86 -15.65 6.03 1.12
C ILE A 86 -14.73 6.65 2.17
N CYS A 87 -15.11 7.84 2.64
CA CYS A 87 -14.43 8.54 3.73
C CYS A 87 -15.51 9.17 4.62
N VAL A 88 -15.84 8.47 5.71
CA VAL A 88 -16.97 8.81 6.58
C VAL A 88 -16.46 9.08 7.97
N ALA A 89 -16.78 10.24 8.55
CA ALA A 89 -16.39 10.54 9.93
C ALA A 89 -16.98 9.50 10.89
N ALA A 90 -16.16 8.97 11.80
CA ALA A 90 -16.63 8.08 12.86
C ALA A 90 -17.43 8.89 13.90
N THR A 91 -18.69 8.51 14.12
CA THR A 91 -19.60 9.23 15.03
C THR A 91 -19.69 8.57 16.40
N ASP A 92 -19.88 7.25 16.40
CA ASP A 92 -20.16 6.46 17.60
C ASP A 92 -19.24 5.24 17.64
N ASP A 93 -18.70 4.98 18.82
CA ASP A 93 -17.90 3.80 19.11
C ASP A 93 -18.65 2.88 20.07
N GLU A 94 -18.58 1.58 19.81
CA GLU A 94 -19.13 0.57 20.72
C GLU A 94 -18.12 -0.56 20.93
N PHE A 95 -18.06 -1.05 22.16
CA PHE A 95 -17.26 -2.22 22.50
C PHE A 95 -18.16 -3.30 23.08
N TRP A 96 -18.07 -4.51 22.53
CA TRP A 96 -18.96 -5.61 22.88
C TRP A 96 -18.17 -6.85 23.28
N PHE A 97 -18.60 -7.50 24.36
CA PHE A 97 -18.18 -8.85 24.71
C PHE A 97 -19.19 -9.84 24.14
N LEU A 98 -18.71 -10.74 23.28
CA LEU A 98 -19.53 -11.77 22.66
C LEU A 98 -19.27 -13.11 23.36
N GLY A 99 -20.35 -13.78 23.77
CA GLY A 99 -20.36 -15.19 24.17
C GLY A 99 -21.07 -16.02 23.09
N LYS A 100 -21.09 -17.35 23.26
CA LYS A 100 -21.70 -18.27 22.29
C LYS A 100 -23.14 -17.86 21.90
N ASP A 101 -23.96 -17.56 22.91
CA ASP A 101 -25.39 -17.23 22.76
C ASP A 101 -25.76 -15.89 23.43
N SER A 102 -24.78 -15.01 23.67
CA SER A 102 -25.02 -13.72 24.35
C SER A 102 -24.08 -12.62 23.88
N ALA A 103 -24.50 -11.37 24.04
CA ALA A 103 -23.67 -10.21 23.78
C ALA A 103 -23.88 -9.18 24.90
N ARG A 104 -22.79 -8.59 25.40
CA ARG A 104 -22.84 -7.53 26.42
C ARG A 104 -22.04 -6.32 25.95
N LYS A 105 -22.75 -5.21 25.71
CA LYS A 105 -22.13 -3.91 25.46
C LYS A 105 -21.38 -3.46 26.72
N PHE A 106 -20.12 -3.06 26.56
CA PHE A 106 -19.33 -2.48 27.63
C PHE A 106 -19.77 -1.02 27.84
N PRO A 107 -19.92 -0.53 29.08
CA PRO A 107 -20.54 0.77 29.34
C PRO A 107 -19.68 1.97 28.90
N VAL A 108 -18.40 1.76 28.62
CA VAL A 108 -17.46 2.79 28.17
C VAL A 108 -16.58 2.24 27.06
N VAL A 109 -16.26 3.03 26.04
CA VAL A 109 -15.26 2.62 25.05
C VAL A 109 -13.86 2.84 25.63
N PRO A 110 -12.98 1.82 25.65
CA PRO A 110 -11.61 1.97 26.12
C PRO A 110 -10.89 3.14 25.43
N PRO A 111 -10.07 3.94 26.14
CA PRO A 111 -9.47 5.15 25.57
C PRO A 111 -8.72 4.94 24.24
N GLY A 112 -7.98 3.84 24.10
CA GLY A 112 -7.23 3.51 22.87
C GLY A 112 -8.08 3.00 21.70
N MET A 113 -9.40 2.89 21.88
CA MET A 113 -10.36 2.43 20.85
C MET A 113 -11.37 3.51 20.48
N ARG A 114 -11.16 4.75 20.93
CA ARG A 114 -12.01 5.89 20.60
C ARG A 114 -11.60 6.46 19.25
N ASN A 115 -12.58 6.75 18.40
CA ASN A 115 -12.38 7.19 17.03
C ASN A 115 -12.89 8.61 16.77
N HIS A 116 -13.13 9.40 17.82
CA HIS A 116 -13.49 10.80 17.64
C HIS A 116 -12.43 11.54 16.81
N GLY A 117 -12.82 12.09 15.66
CA GLY A 117 -11.93 12.75 14.72
C GLY A 117 -11.32 11.84 13.63
N ASN A 118 -11.56 10.53 13.70
CA ASN A 118 -11.10 9.55 12.71
C ASN A 118 -12.14 9.32 11.60
N PHE A 119 -11.73 8.62 10.55
CA PHE A 119 -12.56 8.31 9.39
C PHE A 119 -12.63 6.82 9.13
N ILE A 120 -13.84 6.30 8.91
CA ILE A 120 -14.09 4.98 8.34
C ILE A 120 -13.81 5.07 6.84
N VAL A 121 -12.92 4.20 6.35
CA VAL A 121 -12.48 4.21 4.95
C VAL A 121 -12.45 2.83 4.33
N SER A 122 -12.53 2.77 3.00
CA SER A 122 -12.00 1.62 2.26
C SER A 122 -10.51 1.84 2.01
N LEU A 123 -9.64 1.12 2.73
CA LEU A 123 -8.19 1.33 2.59
C LEU A 123 -7.67 1.01 1.18
N GLY A 124 -8.26 0.03 0.51
CA GLY A 124 -7.97 -0.28 -0.90
C GLY A 124 -8.34 0.89 -1.82
N ALA A 125 -9.55 1.46 -1.64
CA ALA A 125 -9.98 2.63 -2.43
C ALA A 125 -9.14 3.88 -2.10
N MET A 126 -8.71 4.04 -0.84
CA MET A 126 -7.79 5.11 -0.45
C MET A 126 -6.44 4.98 -1.15
N CYS A 127 -5.86 3.78 -1.24
CA CYS A 127 -4.58 3.60 -1.96
C CYS A 127 -4.73 3.78 -3.46
N ALA A 128 -5.84 3.31 -4.04
CA ALA A 128 -6.19 3.59 -5.44
C ALA A 128 -6.36 5.10 -5.70
N TRP A 129 -6.89 5.84 -4.73
CA TRP A 129 -6.99 7.30 -4.79
C TRP A 129 -5.63 8.00 -4.58
N LEU A 130 -4.75 7.50 -3.70
CA LEU A 130 -3.41 8.01 -3.46
C LEU A 130 -2.48 7.84 -4.67
N ALA A 131 -2.62 6.76 -5.44
CA ALA A 131 -1.71 6.46 -6.54
C ALA A 131 -1.62 7.58 -7.60
N PRO A 132 -2.74 8.13 -8.13
CA PRO A 132 -2.69 9.29 -9.03
C PRO A 132 -2.01 10.53 -8.44
N GLN A 133 -2.02 10.70 -7.12
CA GLN A 133 -1.34 11.84 -6.47
C GLN A 133 0.17 11.64 -6.43
N ALA A 134 0.61 10.40 -6.24
CA ALA A 134 2.01 10.02 -6.39
C ALA A 134 2.47 10.17 -7.86
N GLU A 135 1.67 9.68 -8.81
CA GLU A 135 1.95 9.82 -10.25
C GLU A 135 2.02 11.30 -10.68
N ALA A 136 1.16 12.16 -10.14
CA ALA A 136 1.20 13.60 -10.40
C ALA A 136 2.50 14.28 -9.92
N LEU A 137 3.23 13.66 -8.97
CA LEU A 137 4.55 14.09 -8.51
C LEU A 137 5.70 13.41 -9.30
N GLY A 138 5.37 12.63 -10.33
CA GLY A 138 6.34 11.92 -11.16
C GLY A 138 6.86 10.62 -10.55
N VAL A 139 6.14 10.01 -9.60
CA VAL A 139 6.39 8.62 -9.19
C VAL A 139 5.91 7.69 -10.30
N GLU A 140 6.74 6.73 -10.69
CA GLU A 140 6.34 5.70 -11.65
C GLU A 140 5.79 4.49 -10.91
N ILE A 141 4.54 4.10 -11.21
CA ILE A 141 3.83 3.03 -10.48
C ILE A 141 3.51 1.89 -11.44
N TYR A 142 3.95 0.69 -11.09
CA TYR A 142 3.86 -0.51 -11.90
C TYR A 142 3.06 -1.61 -11.17
N PRO A 143 1.71 -1.64 -11.32
CA PRO A 143 0.90 -2.77 -10.87
C PRO A 143 1.14 -4.00 -11.75
N GLY A 144 0.98 -5.19 -11.17
CA GLY A 144 1.24 -6.49 -11.80
C GLY A 144 2.70 -6.95 -11.71
N PHE A 145 3.58 -6.19 -11.07
CA PHE A 145 5.00 -6.50 -10.92
C PHE A 145 5.31 -6.94 -9.50
N ALA A 146 5.39 -8.25 -9.29
CA ALA A 146 5.80 -8.82 -8.02
C ALA A 146 7.33 -8.78 -7.88
N ALA A 147 7.84 -8.19 -6.81
CA ALA A 147 9.23 -8.34 -6.41
C ALA A 147 9.47 -9.81 -6.01
N ALA A 148 10.13 -10.58 -6.88
CA ALA A 148 10.33 -12.01 -6.69
C ALA A 148 11.68 -12.37 -6.04
N GLU A 149 12.69 -11.52 -6.21
CA GLU A 149 14.07 -11.76 -5.79
C GLU A 149 14.74 -10.42 -5.43
N THR A 150 15.60 -10.45 -4.41
CA THR A 150 16.46 -9.30 -4.06
C THR A 150 17.78 -9.38 -4.81
N LEU A 151 18.23 -8.25 -5.36
CA LEU A 151 19.52 -8.15 -6.03
C LEU A 151 20.54 -7.51 -5.08
N HIS A 152 21.76 -8.03 -5.09
CA HIS A 152 22.86 -7.56 -4.26
C HIS A 152 24.09 -7.41 -5.15
N ASP A 153 24.84 -6.34 -4.93
CA ASP A 153 26.20 -6.23 -5.46
C ASP A 153 27.12 -7.26 -4.77
N ASP A 154 28.24 -7.59 -5.42
CA ASP A 154 29.26 -8.51 -4.91
C ASP A 154 29.97 -8.01 -3.63
#